data_AF-A0A1A9M5E6-F1
#
_entry.id   AF-A0A1A9M5E6-F1
#
_cell.length_a   1.000
_cell.length_b   1.000
_cell.length_c   1.000
_cell.angle_alpha   90.00
_cell.angle_beta   90.00
_cell.angle_gamma   90.00
#
_symmetry.space_group_name_H-M   'P 1'
#
loop_
_entity.id
_entity.type
_entity.pdbx_description
1 polymer ?
#
loop_
_entity_poly.entity_id
_entity_poly.type
_entity_poly.pdbx_seq_one_letter_code
_entity_poly.pdbx_strand_id
1 'polypeptide(L)'
;MPSIIVALGAIVGAGPVFAACQPGPFAVSLPAQRLDERLQQLAHVTGCAVEVDPSLLQGKRAAALTGSLSADQAFIQSVRGSGLEAGPADDHWRVNQAQQRYFAERVETLRSAIADARKSKSMTPIRAKKLTAYLSKIAADVPRLVREQGFLSAAERASYGRMLKDVEQSLVR
;
A
#
# COMPACT_ATOMS: atom_id res chain seq x y z
N MET A 1 50.25 21.53 33.59
CA MET A 1 50.57 21.52 32.14
C MET A 1 50.41 20.07 31.67
N PRO A 2 49.75 19.80 30.53
CA PRO A 2 48.28 19.78 30.37
C PRO A 2 47.71 18.36 30.08
N SER A 3 46.39 18.27 30.25
CA SER A 3 45.35 17.52 29.50
C SER A 3 45.64 16.11 28.95
N ILE A 4 44.69 15.16 28.99
CA ILE A 4 43.58 15.10 28.01
C ILE A 4 42.39 14.34 28.59
N ILE A 5 41.22 14.98 28.47
CA ILE A 5 39.87 14.42 28.67
C ILE A 5 39.48 13.71 27.37
N VAL A 6 39.12 12.42 27.44
CA VAL A 6 38.49 11.70 26.32
C VAL A 6 36.98 11.77 26.52
N ALA A 7 36.33 12.67 25.77
CA ALA A 7 34.88 12.72 25.68
C ALA A 7 34.40 11.69 24.64
N LEU A 8 33.62 10.70 25.10
CA LEU A 8 32.90 9.74 24.25
C LEU A 8 31.83 10.52 23.45
N GLY A 9 32.06 10.67 22.14
CA GLY A 9 31.08 11.22 21.22
C GLY A 9 29.99 10.20 20.92
N ALA A 10 28.77 10.45 21.40
CA ALA A 10 27.58 9.71 20.98
C ALA A 10 27.20 10.17 19.56
N ILE A 11 27.41 9.31 18.57
CA ILE A 11 26.91 9.49 17.22
C ILE A 11 25.41 9.19 17.25
N VAL A 12 24.59 10.23 17.34
CA VAL A 12 23.14 10.11 17.10
C VAL A 12 22.95 9.93 15.60
N GLY A 13 22.49 8.75 15.19
CA GLY A 13 22.10 8.48 13.81
C GLY A 13 20.92 9.35 13.41
N ALA A 14 21.17 10.41 12.63
CA ALA A 14 20.11 11.13 11.94
C ALA A 14 19.57 10.23 10.83
N GLY A 15 18.40 9.63 11.05
CA GLY A 15 17.60 9.11 9.96
C GLY A 15 17.28 10.23 8.96
N PRO A 16 16.96 9.91 7.70
CA PRO A 16 16.55 10.94 6.75
C PRO A 16 15.33 11.66 7.33
N VAL A 17 15.46 12.96 7.54
CA VAL A 17 14.34 13.84 7.88
C VAL A 17 13.70 14.22 6.55
N PHE A 18 12.51 13.71 6.24
CA PHE A 18 11.80 14.23 5.08
C PHE A 18 11.19 15.58 5.44
N ALA A 19 11.21 16.50 4.50
CA ALA A 19 10.50 17.76 4.65
C ALA A 19 8.99 17.44 4.73
N ALA A 20 8.33 17.98 5.75
CA ALA A 20 6.90 17.82 5.89
C ALA A 20 6.17 18.39 4.66
N CYS A 21 5.19 17.64 4.17
CA CYS A 21 4.31 18.05 3.09
C CYS A 21 3.77 19.47 3.30
N GLN A 22 3.75 20.27 2.24
CA GLN A 22 3.12 21.59 2.29
C GLN A 22 1.60 21.43 2.45
N PRO A 23 0.94 22.31 3.23
CA PRO A 23 -0.52 22.32 3.28
C PRO A 23 -1.07 22.82 1.93
N GLY A 24 -1.99 22.05 1.35
CA GLY A 24 -2.66 22.38 0.08
C GLY A 24 -3.83 23.37 0.24
N PRO A 25 -4.61 23.62 -0.82
CA PRO A 25 -4.60 22.89 -2.11
C PRO A 25 -3.54 23.42 -3.10
N PHE A 26 -3.20 22.58 -4.08
CA PHE A 26 -2.23 22.86 -5.13
C PHE A 26 -2.91 23.04 -6.48
N ALA A 27 -2.53 24.06 -7.25
CA ALA A 27 -2.92 24.20 -8.64
C ALA A 27 -2.12 23.22 -9.49
N VAL A 28 -2.77 22.14 -9.93
CA VAL A 28 -2.16 21.07 -10.73
C VAL A 28 -2.63 21.19 -12.18
N SER A 29 -1.70 21.12 -13.12
CA SER A 29 -1.98 21.01 -14.56
C SER A 29 -0.91 20.15 -15.21
N LEU A 30 -1.07 18.83 -15.10
CA LEU A 30 -0.09 17.85 -15.55
C LEU A 30 -0.67 17.03 -16.72
N PRO A 31 0.04 16.92 -17.86
CA PRO A 31 -0.41 16.11 -18.98
C PRO A 31 -0.34 14.61 -18.65
N ALA A 32 -0.88 13.79 -19.57
CA ALA A 32 -0.70 12.34 -19.50
C ALA A 32 0.77 11.99 -19.81
N GLN A 33 1.42 11.28 -18.90
CA GLN A 33 2.87 11.09 -18.93
C GLN A 33 3.29 9.77 -18.25
N ARG A 34 4.60 9.52 -18.15
CA ARG A 34 5.10 8.35 -17.42
C ARG A 34 4.86 8.53 -15.92
N LEU A 35 4.61 7.43 -15.21
CA LEU A 35 4.23 7.52 -13.80
C LEU A 35 5.38 8.02 -12.91
N ASP A 36 6.63 7.71 -13.23
CA ASP A 36 7.81 8.23 -12.53
C ASP A 36 7.93 9.75 -12.67
N GLU A 37 7.78 10.28 -13.89
CA GLU A 37 7.75 11.73 -14.14
C GLU A 37 6.61 12.41 -13.35
N ARG A 38 5.45 11.76 -13.27
CA ARG A 38 4.31 12.24 -12.47
C ARG A 38 4.65 12.32 -10.99
N LEU A 39 5.22 11.29 -10.39
CA LEU A 39 5.54 11.28 -8.96
C LEU A 39 6.63 12.31 -8.61
N GLN A 40 7.62 12.49 -9.49
CA GLN A 40 8.65 13.52 -9.32
C GLN A 40 8.05 14.94 -9.37
N GLN A 41 7.17 15.22 -10.34
CA GLN A 41 6.50 16.52 -10.43
C GLN A 41 5.59 16.78 -9.22
N LEU A 42 4.86 15.76 -8.75
CA LEU A 42 4.05 15.90 -7.55
C LEU A 42 4.92 16.18 -6.32
N ALA A 43 6.05 15.49 -6.15
CA ALA A 43 6.98 15.76 -5.06
C ALA A 43 7.44 17.24 -5.04
N HIS A 44 7.70 17.80 -6.23
CA HIS A 44 8.07 19.20 -6.35
C HIS A 44 6.90 20.16 -6.05
N VAL A 45 5.71 19.88 -6.58
CA VAL A 45 4.53 20.73 -6.41
C VAL A 45 4.01 20.73 -4.98
N THR A 46 4.03 19.59 -4.30
CA THR A 46 3.50 19.44 -2.94
C THR A 46 4.53 19.63 -1.84
N GLY A 47 5.82 19.66 -2.20
CA GLY A 47 6.94 19.61 -1.27
C GLY A 47 7.06 18.27 -0.51
N CYS A 48 6.24 17.26 -0.84
CA CYS A 48 6.28 15.96 -0.19
C CYS A 48 7.34 15.06 -0.82
N ALA A 49 8.15 14.41 0.02
CA ALA A 49 8.94 13.27 -0.45
C ALA A 49 8.04 12.10 -0.87
N VAL A 50 8.51 11.29 -1.82
CA VAL A 50 7.80 10.11 -2.31
C VAL A 50 8.70 8.88 -2.17
N GLU A 51 8.32 7.95 -1.32
CA GLU A 51 8.90 6.63 -1.19
C GLU A 51 8.27 5.69 -2.23
N VAL A 52 9.10 5.18 -3.14
CA VAL A 52 8.68 4.23 -4.18
C VAL A 52 9.88 3.41 -4.65
N ASP A 53 9.65 2.11 -4.90
CA ASP A 53 10.61 1.27 -5.62
C ASP A 53 10.54 1.58 -7.13
N PRO A 54 11.63 2.06 -7.77
CA PRO A 54 11.62 2.42 -9.19
C PRO A 54 11.24 1.28 -10.13
N SER A 55 11.48 0.02 -9.76
CA SER A 55 11.10 -1.14 -10.57
C SER A 55 9.58 -1.23 -10.74
N LEU A 56 8.82 -0.77 -9.75
CA LEU A 56 7.36 -0.73 -9.80
C LEU A 56 6.83 0.32 -10.78
N LEU A 57 7.65 1.25 -11.28
CA LEU A 57 7.20 2.33 -12.16
C LEU A 57 7.41 2.02 -13.65
N GLN A 58 8.16 0.96 -13.97
CA GLN A 58 8.52 0.62 -15.33
C GLN A 58 7.28 0.35 -16.19
N GLY A 59 7.20 1.02 -17.34
CA GLY A 59 6.08 0.89 -18.29
C GLY A 59 4.75 1.48 -17.81
N LYS A 60 4.66 2.07 -16.61
CA LYS A 60 3.41 2.64 -16.09
C LYS A 60 3.22 4.08 -16.55
N ARG A 61 1.96 4.46 -16.77
CA ARG A 61 1.54 5.79 -17.20
C ARG A 61 0.51 6.36 -16.25
N ALA A 62 0.49 7.69 -16.14
CA ALA A 62 -0.54 8.45 -15.45
C ALA A 62 -1.41 9.19 -16.47
N ALA A 63 -2.73 9.19 -16.26
CA ALA A 63 -3.65 10.03 -17.02
C ALA A 63 -3.43 11.51 -16.69
N ALA A 64 -3.87 12.42 -17.57
CA ALA A 64 -3.82 13.86 -17.32
C ALA A 64 -4.52 14.21 -15.99
N LEU A 65 -3.97 15.19 -15.26
CA LEU A 65 -4.45 15.60 -13.95
C LEU A 65 -4.48 17.13 -13.88
N THR A 66 -5.66 17.69 -13.66
CA THR A 66 -5.87 19.14 -13.64
C THR A 66 -6.82 19.54 -12.51
N GLY A 67 -6.57 20.67 -11.86
CA GLY A 67 -7.47 21.26 -10.87
C GLY A 67 -6.76 21.78 -9.62
N SER A 68 -7.54 22.26 -8.65
CA SER A 68 -7.06 22.59 -7.31
C SER A 68 -7.22 21.37 -6.42
N LEU A 69 -6.13 20.68 -6.09
CA LEU A 69 -6.15 19.36 -5.44
C LEU A 69 -5.39 19.37 -4.12
N SER A 70 -5.87 18.61 -3.13
CA SER A 70 -5.03 18.23 -1.98
C SER A 70 -3.92 17.28 -2.41
N ALA A 71 -2.89 17.11 -1.57
CA ALA A 71 -1.86 16.08 -1.80
C ALA A 71 -2.50 14.69 -1.97
N ASP A 72 -3.45 14.33 -1.10
CA ASP A 72 -4.18 13.06 -1.19
C ASP A 72 -4.83 12.85 -2.55
N GLN A 73 -5.56 13.86 -3.01
CA GLN A 73 -6.22 13.81 -4.30
C GLN A 73 -5.21 13.69 -5.44
N ALA A 74 -4.13 14.45 -5.40
CA ALA A 74 -3.13 14.48 -6.46
C ALA A 74 -2.39 13.13 -6.59
N PHE A 75 -1.95 12.54 -5.47
CA PHE A 75 -1.25 11.26 -5.47
C PHE A 75 -2.18 10.09 -5.80
N ILE A 76 -3.34 9.99 -5.15
CA ILE A 76 -4.29 8.90 -5.37
C ILE A 76 -4.78 8.89 -6.82
N GLN A 77 -5.16 10.05 -7.38
CA GLN A 77 -5.62 10.11 -8.77
C GLN A 77 -4.49 9.77 -9.76
N SER A 78 -3.24 10.10 -9.44
CA SER A 78 -2.10 9.83 -10.31
C SER A 78 -1.76 8.35 -10.45
N VAL A 79 -2.03 7.54 -9.43
CA VAL A 79 -1.74 6.09 -9.46
C VAL A 79 -2.92 5.24 -9.93
N ARG A 80 -4.09 5.83 -10.17
CA ARG A 80 -5.26 5.10 -10.71
C ARG A 80 -4.92 4.42 -12.04
N GLY A 81 -5.42 3.21 -12.20
CA GLY A 81 -5.17 2.37 -13.37
C GLY A 81 -3.79 1.68 -13.40
N SER A 82 -2.84 2.14 -12.57
CA SER A 82 -1.46 1.63 -12.56
C SER A 82 -1.28 0.30 -11.82
N GLY A 83 -2.23 -0.05 -10.94
CA GLY A 83 -2.14 -1.18 -10.01
C GLY A 83 -1.22 -0.93 -8.81
N LEU A 84 -0.78 0.32 -8.63
CA LEU A 84 -0.12 0.78 -7.41
C LEU A 84 -1.14 1.45 -6.50
N GLU A 85 -0.84 1.44 -5.20
CA GLU A 85 -1.57 2.18 -4.19
C GLU A 85 -0.73 3.35 -3.68
N ALA A 86 -1.39 4.48 -3.42
CA ALA A 86 -0.79 5.66 -2.80
C ALA A 86 -1.41 5.90 -1.43
N GLY A 87 -0.59 6.28 -0.46
CA GLY A 87 -1.06 6.71 0.85
C GLY A 87 -0.02 7.54 1.60
N PRO A 88 -0.44 8.36 2.56
CA PRO A 88 0.47 9.10 3.42
C PRO A 88 1.22 8.15 4.35
N ALA A 89 2.45 8.52 4.70
CA ALA A 89 3.31 7.84 5.65
C ALA A 89 4.09 8.88 6.45
N ASP A 90 3.74 9.08 7.72
CA ASP A 90 4.31 10.10 8.60
C ASP A 90 4.50 11.47 7.90
N ASP A 91 5.70 11.76 7.39
CA ASP A 91 6.13 12.99 6.72
C ASP A 91 6.25 12.91 5.18
N HIS A 92 5.95 11.77 4.57
CA HIS A 92 6.10 11.52 3.13
C HIS A 92 4.91 10.78 2.52
N TRP A 93 4.97 10.57 1.21
CA TRP A 93 4.03 9.73 0.46
C TRP A 93 4.64 8.39 0.13
N ARG A 94 3.87 7.32 0.25
CA ARG A 94 4.29 5.99 -0.19
C ARG A 94 3.47 5.56 -1.39
N VAL A 95 4.16 5.09 -2.44
CA VAL A 95 3.54 4.49 -3.62
C VAL A 95 4.08 3.08 -3.80
N ASN A 96 3.26 2.07 -3.57
CA ASN A 96 3.71 0.67 -3.57
C ASN A 96 2.57 -0.32 -3.87
N GLN A 97 2.69 -1.54 -3.31
CA GLN A 97 1.68 -2.61 -3.36
C GLN A 97 1.58 -3.36 -2.02
N ALA A 98 1.92 -2.70 -0.90
CA ALA A 98 2.12 -3.39 0.38
C ALA A 98 0.82 -4.02 0.92
N GLN A 99 -0.31 -3.32 0.82
CA GLN A 99 -1.61 -3.82 1.23
C GLN A 99 -2.05 -4.98 0.35
N GLN A 100 -1.87 -4.87 -0.98
CA GLN A 100 -2.15 -5.98 -1.89
C GLN A 100 -1.37 -7.25 -1.51
N ARG A 101 -0.06 -7.13 -1.25
CA ARG A 101 0.79 -8.27 -0.84
C ARG A 101 0.34 -8.85 0.49
N TYR A 102 0.05 -8.01 1.49
CA TYR A 102 -0.48 -8.44 2.78
C TYR A 102 -1.73 -9.31 2.63
N PHE A 103 -2.71 -8.87 1.83
CA PHE A 103 -3.95 -9.64 1.62
C PHE A 103 -3.69 -10.92 0.81
N ALA A 104 -2.82 -10.88 -0.21
CA ALA A 104 -2.47 -12.05 -1.01
C ALA A 104 -1.78 -13.14 -0.18
N GLU A 105 -0.80 -12.79 0.64
CA GLU A 105 -0.07 -13.69 1.54
C GLU A 105 -1.00 -14.32 2.58
N ARG A 106 -1.89 -13.51 3.17
CA ARG A 106 -2.87 -14.02 4.13
C ARG A 106 -3.87 -14.97 3.49
N VAL A 107 -4.35 -14.66 2.28
CA VAL A 107 -5.22 -15.55 1.51
C VAL A 107 -4.54 -16.89 1.23
N GLU A 108 -3.29 -16.88 0.80
CA GLU A 108 -2.56 -18.12 0.48
C GLU A 108 -2.31 -18.98 1.72
N THR A 109 -1.95 -18.34 2.83
CA THR A 109 -1.79 -19.01 4.12
C THR A 109 -3.07 -19.73 4.55
N LEU A 110 -4.22 -19.05 4.47
CA LEU A 110 -5.51 -19.64 4.83
C LEU A 110 -5.98 -20.70 3.84
N ARG A 111 -5.67 -20.57 2.54
CA ARG A 111 -5.94 -21.62 1.54
C ARG A 111 -5.18 -22.90 1.86
N SER A 112 -3.90 -22.77 2.21
CA SER A 112 -3.07 -23.92 2.61
C SER A 112 -3.62 -24.59 3.88
N ALA A 113 -3.98 -23.80 4.90
CA ALA A 113 -4.58 -24.33 6.12
C ALA A 113 -5.93 -25.05 5.87
N ILE A 114 -6.77 -24.51 4.99
CA ILE A 114 -8.01 -25.19 4.57
C ILE A 114 -7.70 -26.52 3.87
N ALA A 115 -6.70 -26.55 2.98
CA ALA A 115 -6.31 -27.76 2.27
C ALA A 115 -5.82 -28.84 3.24
N ASP A 116 -5.04 -28.47 4.26
CA ASP A 116 -4.54 -29.42 5.26
C ASP A 116 -5.65 -29.90 6.20
N ALA A 117 -6.57 -29.03 6.62
CA ALA A 117 -7.77 -29.42 7.38
C ALA A 117 -8.67 -30.40 6.61
N ARG A 118 -8.74 -30.26 5.27
CA ARG A 118 -9.42 -31.25 4.43
C ARG A 118 -8.69 -32.59 4.40
N LYS A 119 -7.37 -32.58 4.23
CA LYS A 119 -6.54 -33.81 4.19
C LYS A 119 -6.63 -34.59 5.50
N SER A 120 -6.62 -33.89 6.64
CA SER A 120 -6.76 -34.50 7.96
C SER A 120 -8.20 -34.89 8.33
N LYS A 121 -9.17 -34.65 7.43
CA LYS A 121 -10.60 -34.87 7.65
C LYS A 121 -11.20 -34.06 8.81
N SER A 122 -10.51 -33.04 9.32
CA SER A 122 -11.07 -32.10 10.31
C SER A 122 -12.05 -31.10 9.69
N MET A 123 -12.11 -31.02 8.35
CA MET A 123 -13.03 -30.15 7.63
C MET A 123 -13.78 -30.87 6.50
N THR A 124 -15.09 -30.64 6.43
CA THR A 124 -15.93 -31.19 5.35
C THR A 124 -15.65 -30.51 4.00
N PRO A 125 -15.81 -31.20 2.86
CA PRO A 125 -15.63 -30.62 1.54
C PRO A 125 -16.47 -29.38 1.26
N ILE A 126 -17.72 -29.36 1.76
CA ILE A 126 -18.67 -28.26 1.58
C ILE A 126 -18.18 -27.01 2.32
N ARG A 127 -17.78 -27.16 3.59
CA ARG A 127 -17.27 -26.05 4.41
C ARG A 127 -16.00 -25.48 3.79
N ALA A 128 -15.07 -26.34 3.39
CA ALA A 128 -13.83 -25.91 2.75
C ALA A 128 -14.09 -25.14 1.45
N LYS A 129 -14.99 -25.64 0.57
CA LYS A 129 -15.36 -24.94 -0.68
C LYS A 129 -15.89 -23.53 -0.40
N LYS A 130 -16.72 -23.36 0.63
CA LYS A 130 -17.25 -22.05 1.03
C LYS A 130 -16.14 -21.09 1.47
N LEU A 131 -15.25 -21.53 2.34
CA LEU A 131 -14.13 -20.69 2.82
C LEU A 131 -13.17 -20.33 1.67
N THR A 132 -12.82 -21.29 0.81
CA THR A 132 -11.99 -21.04 -0.37
C THR A 132 -12.63 -20.04 -1.33
N ALA A 133 -13.96 -20.05 -1.48
CA ALA A 133 -14.67 -19.08 -2.30
C ALA A 133 -14.55 -17.66 -1.74
N TYR A 134 -14.67 -17.47 -0.41
CA TYR A 134 -14.45 -16.17 0.22
C TYR A 134 -13.03 -15.65 0.02
N LEU A 135 -12.02 -16.50 0.24
CA LEU A 135 -10.63 -16.13 -0.01
C LEU A 135 -10.37 -15.76 -1.47
N SER A 136 -11.03 -16.45 -2.41
CA SER A 136 -10.91 -16.16 -3.85
C SER A 136 -11.55 -14.84 -4.23
N LYS A 137 -12.65 -14.45 -3.57
CA LYS A 137 -13.24 -13.12 -3.72
C LYS A 137 -12.28 -12.02 -3.26
N ILE A 138 -11.64 -12.18 -2.10
CA ILE A 138 -10.66 -11.21 -1.59
C ILE A 138 -9.47 -11.07 -2.56
N ALA A 139 -8.92 -12.20 -3.02
CA ALA A 139 -7.81 -12.22 -3.97
C ALA A 139 -8.13 -11.54 -5.31
N ALA A 140 -9.39 -11.56 -5.74
CA ALA A 140 -9.83 -10.88 -6.96
C ALA A 140 -10.16 -9.40 -6.72
N ASP A 141 -10.83 -9.08 -5.62
CA ASP A 141 -11.32 -7.72 -5.34
C ASP A 141 -10.19 -6.77 -4.99
N VAL A 142 -9.24 -7.16 -4.14
CA VAL A 142 -8.18 -6.25 -3.66
C VAL A 142 -7.38 -5.60 -4.81
N PRO A 143 -6.78 -6.34 -5.76
CA PRO A 143 -6.05 -5.73 -6.86
C PRO A 143 -6.95 -4.93 -7.81
N ARG A 144 -8.22 -5.37 -7.99
CA ARG A 144 -9.20 -4.64 -8.80
C ARG A 144 -9.52 -3.28 -8.19
N LEU A 145 -9.84 -3.24 -6.90
CA LEU A 145 -10.16 -2.02 -6.16
C LEU A 145 -8.98 -1.06 -6.14
N VAL A 146 -7.76 -1.54 -5.89
CA VAL A 146 -6.58 -0.69 -5.95
C VAL A 146 -6.38 -0.11 -7.35
N ARG A 147 -6.59 -0.90 -8.41
CA ARG A 147 -6.50 -0.40 -9.78
C ARG A 147 -7.56 0.67 -10.08
N GLU A 148 -8.78 0.51 -9.61
CA GLU A 148 -9.88 1.46 -9.83
C GLU A 148 -9.69 2.75 -9.01
N GLN A 149 -9.31 2.61 -7.75
CA GLN A 149 -9.35 3.71 -6.78
C GLN A 149 -8.00 4.41 -6.60
N GLY A 150 -6.89 3.71 -6.83
CA GLY A 150 -5.52 4.15 -6.52
C GLY A 150 -5.11 3.89 -5.07
N PHE A 151 -5.95 3.20 -4.29
CA PHE A 151 -5.69 2.78 -2.92
C PHE A 151 -6.73 1.73 -2.51
N LEU A 152 -6.55 1.13 -1.33
CA LEU A 152 -7.57 0.33 -0.67
C LEU A 152 -8.06 1.08 0.58
N SER A 153 -9.36 1.36 0.63
CA SER A 153 -9.94 2.22 1.67
C SER A 153 -9.86 1.58 3.06
N ALA A 154 -9.99 2.42 4.10
CA ALA A 154 -10.05 1.94 5.47
C ALA A 154 -11.23 0.97 5.71
N ALA A 155 -12.38 1.24 5.09
CA ALA A 155 -13.57 0.40 5.21
C ALA A 155 -13.36 -0.98 4.54
N GLU A 156 -12.79 -1.00 3.33
CA GLU A 156 -12.47 -2.25 2.62
C GLU A 156 -11.43 -3.07 3.39
N ARG A 157 -10.34 -2.43 3.84
CA ARG A 157 -9.33 -3.08 4.69
C ARG A 157 -9.94 -3.72 5.93
N ALA A 158 -10.78 -2.99 6.65
CA ALA A 158 -11.44 -3.50 7.85
C ALA A 158 -12.40 -4.66 7.52
N SER A 159 -13.13 -4.57 6.41
CA SER A 159 -14.05 -5.63 5.95
C SER A 159 -13.30 -6.92 5.59
N TYR A 160 -12.26 -6.82 4.77
CA TYR A 160 -11.43 -7.96 4.39
C TYR A 160 -10.65 -8.54 5.58
N GLY A 161 -10.14 -7.69 6.48
CA GLY A 161 -9.50 -8.13 7.72
C GLY A 161 -10.44 -8.98 8.59
N ARG A 162 -11.71 -8.56 8.75
CA ARG A 162 -12.71 -9.36 9.47
C ARG A 162 -13.00 -10.69 8.77
N MET A 163 -13.21 -10.68 7.46
CA MET A 163 -13.44 -11.92 6.70
C MET A 163 -12.29 -12.93 6.84
N LEU A 164 -11.04 -12.46 6.76
CA LEU A 164 -9.87 -13.32 6.95
C LEU A 164 -9.82 -13.90 8.37
N LYS A 165 -10.12 -13.08 9.40
CA LYS A 165 -10.21 -13.52 10.79
C LYS A 165 -11.31 -14.56 11.00
N ASP A 166 -12.46 -14.40 10.35
CA ASP A 166 -13.58 -15.36 10.45
C ASP A 166 -13.22 -16.71 9.81
N VAL A 167 -12.46 -16.71 8.69
CA VAL A 167 -11.92 -17.92 8.08
C VAL A 167 -10.90 -18.60 9.01
N GLU A 168 -10.00 -17.82 9.60
CA GLU A 168 -9.02 -18.31 10.58
C GLU A 168 -9.69 -18.98 11.79
N GLN A 169 -10.69 -18.33 12.39
CA GLN A 169 -11.45 -18.90 13.50
C GLN A 169 -12.23 -20.16 13.09
N SER A 170 -12.62 -20.26 11.82
CA SER A 170 -13.28 -21.45 11.28
C SER A 170 -12.33 -22.63 11.07
N LEU A 171 -11.01 -22.44 11.14
CA LEU A 171 -10.03 -23.54 11.05
C LEU A 171 -9.77 -24.22 12.40
N VAL A 172 -9.99 -23.49 13.50
CA VAL A 172 -9.77 -23.98 14.87
C VAL A 172 -10.98 -24.76 15.42
N ARG A 173 -12.14 -24.67 14.76
CA ARG A 173 -13.42 -25.29 15.16
C ARG A 173 -13.79 -26.49 14.29
#